data_AF-A0A2G2YFL4-F1
#
_entry.id   AF-A0A2G2YFL4-F1
#
_cell.length_a   1.000
_cell.length_b   1.000
_cell.length_c   1.000
_cell.angle_alpha   90.00
_cell.angle_beta   90.00
_cell.angle_gamma   90.00
#
_symmetry.space_group_name_H-M   'P 1'
#
loop_
_entity.id
_entity.type
_entity.pdbx_description
1 polymer ?
#
loop_
_entity_poly.entity_id
_entity_poly.type
_entity_poly.pdbx_seq_one_letter_code
_entity_poly.pdbx_strand_id
1 'polypeptide(L)'
;MRGSVSSFFSDTLFVSGSTDLENSGDWKQLPKARVLMRSPRKTCSTTGYVSLFPFILSLIPPDSWILESQLDLISNRSILWTNFRLRSLSKTSSMYMKRNTEHDPPYWRGPIWTPLNYLIVSYLHHYTQGTK
;
A
#
# COMPACT_ATOMS: atom_id res chain seq x y z
N MET A 1 27.27 -21.13 34.27
CA MET A 1 26.86 -19.71 34.34
C MET A 1 26.34 -19.31 32.96
N ARG A 2 25.00 -19.21 32.80
CA ARG A 2 24.39 -18.84 31.52
C ARG A 2 24.25 -17.32 31.48
N GLY A 3 25.03 -16.68 30.63
CA GLY A 3 24.91 -15.25 30.35
C GLY A 3 23.67 -15.00 29.49
N SER A 4 22.78 -14.16 30.01
CA SER A 4 21.70 -13.53 29.25
C SER A 4 22.31 -12.58 28.23
N VAL A 5 22.00 -12.76 26.94
CA VAL A 5 22.31 -11.76 25.92
C VAL A 5 21.00 -11.14 25.46
N SER A 6 20.92 -9.84 25.72
CA SER A 6 19.82 -8.92 25.48
C SER A 6 19.30 -8.95 24.05
N SER A 7 17.98 -8.85 23.94
CA SER A 7 17.22 -8.50 22.75
C SER A 7 17.82 -7.30 22.00
N PHE A 8 18.29 -7.53 20.77
CA PHE A 8 18.45 -6.49 19.78
C PHE A 8 17.34 -6.65 18.72
N PHE A 9 16.48 -5.64 18.65
CA PHE A 9 15.42 -5.53 17.66
C PHE A 9 16.01 -5.45 16.24
N SER A 10 15.61 -6.37 15.38
CA SER A 10 15.69 -6.23 13.93
C SER A 10 14.47 -6.90 13.32
N ASP A 11 13.66 -6.15 12.56
CA ASP A 11 12.41 -6.60 11.92
C ASP A 11 12.63 -7.59 10.75
N THR A 12 13.66 -8.43 10.83
CA THR A 12 14.01 -9.43 9.82
C THR A 12 14.27 -10.76 10.52
N LEU A 13 13.35 -11.71 10.35
CA LEU A 13 13.52 -13.10 10.77
C LEU A 13 13.85 -13.95 9.54
N PHE A 14 14.95 -14.69 9.64
CA PHE A 14 15.55 -15.48 8.56
C PHE A 14 14.82 -16.81 8.34
N VAL A 15 14.95 -17.39 7.14
CA VAL A 15 14.50 -18.76 6.87
C VAL A 15 15.49 -19.72 7.51
N SER A 16 15.05 -20.44 8.54
CA SER A 16 15.76 -21.61 9.06
C SER A 16 15.78 -22.68 7.98
N GLY A 17 16.92 -22.89 7.32
CA GLY A 17 17.05 -23.88 6.24
C GLY A 17 18.41 -23.97 5.53
N SER A 18 19.41 -23.17 5.91
CA SER A 18 20.75 -23.23 5.32
C SER A 18 21.80 -23.30 6.43
N THR A 19 21.93 -24.49 7.03
CA THR A 19 22.79 -24.78 8.18
C THR A 19 24.24 -24.34 7.99
N ASP A 20 24.73 -24.37 6.75
CA ASP A 20 26.14 -24.12 6.45
C ASP A 20 26.49 -22.63 6.46
N LEU A 21 25.57 -21.77 6.01
CA LEU A 21 25.74 -20.31 6.02
C LEU A 21 25.43 -19.71 7.39
N GLU A 22 24.45 -20.26 8.13
CA GLU A 22 24.17 -19.85 9.51
C GLU A 22 25.37 -20.10 10.44
N ASN A 23 26.04 -21.25 10.30
CA ASN A 23 27.22 -21.60 11.11
C ASN A 23 28.49 -20.80 10.74
N SER A 24 28.56 -20.28 9.51
CA SER A 24 29.70 -19.46 9.03
C SER A 24 29.69 -18.02 9.54
N GLY A 25 28.57 -17.56 10.12
CA GLY A 25 28.39 -16.17 10.55
C GLY A 25 28.13 -15.18 9.42
N ASP A 26 27.95 -15.63 8.17
CA ASP A 26 27.69 -14.78 7.01
C ASP A 26 26.19 -14.59 6.74
N TRP A 27 25.51 -13.99 7.73
CA TRP A 27 24.05 -13.75 7.75
C TRP A 27 23.55 -12.79 6.66
N LYS A 28 24.44 -12.08 5.96
CA LYS A 28 24.07 -11.14 4.88
C LYS A 28 23.66 -11.85 3.60
N GLN A 29 24.10 -13.09 3.40
CA GLN A 29 23.88 -13.84 2.17
C GLN A 29 22.61 -14.70 2.20
N LEU A 30 21.94 -14.79 3.35
CA LEU A 30 20.73 -15.59 3.49
C LEU A 30 19.54 -14.96 2.73
N PRO A 31 18.73 -15.77 2.04
CA PRO A 31 17.55 -15.27 1.33
C PRO A 31 16.55 -14.68 2.33
N LYS A 32 16.07 -13.46 2.04
CA LYS A 32 15.01 -12.84 2.83
C LYS A 32 13.68 -13.56 2.60
N ALA A 33 12.98 -13.85 3.69
CA ALA A 33 11.61 -14.37 3.62
C ALA A 33 10.63 -13.53 4.42
N ARG A 34 9.35 -13.74 4.08
CA ARG A 34 8.22 -13.12 4.76
C ARG A 34 7.87 -13.94 5.99
N VAL A 35 7.80 -13.27 7.13
CA VAL A 35 7.36 -13.87 8.39
C VAL A 35 6.00 -13.31 8.80
N LEU A 36 5.09 -14.19 9.19
CA LEU A 36 3.75 -13.83 9.63
C LEU A 36 3.74 -13.64 11.15
N MET A 37 3.62 -12.40 11.60
CA MET A 37 3.58 -12.08 13.04
C MET A 37 2.20 -12.31 13.69
N ARG A 38 1.13 -12.35 12.88
CA ARG A 38 -0.26 -12.48 13.36
C ARG A 38 -1.11 -13.21 12.34
N SER A 39 -2.18 -13.86 12.77
CA SER A 39 -3.14 -14.47 11.84
C SER A 39 -3.71 -13.44 10.85
N PRO A 40 -3.91 -13.82 9.58
CA PRO A 40 -4.39 -12.91 8.56
C PRO A 40 -5.81 -12.41 8.88
N ARG A 41 -6.08 -11.16 8.52
CA ARG A 41 -7.43 -10.59 8.59
C ARG A 41 -8.20 -10.90 7.31
N LYS A 42 -9.52 -11.01 7.43
CA LYS A 42 -10.42 -11.20 6.27
C LYS A 42 -10.45 -9.98 5.34
N THR A 43 -10.26 -8.78 5.88
CA THR A 43 -10.33 -7.52 5.14
C THR A 43 -8.97 -6.85 5.04
N CYS A 44 -8.71 -6.25 3.87
CA CYS A 44 -7.51 -5.46 3.61
C CYS A 44 -7.83 -3.97 3.82
N SER A 45 -7.32 -3.38 4.90
CA SER A 45 -7.61 -1.99 5.27
C SER A 45 -6.68 -0.97 4.58
N THR A 46 -6.36 -1.18 3.30
CA THR A 46 -5.42 -0.32 2.56
C THR A 46 -6.16 0.60 1.60
N THR A 47 -6.07 1.90 1.85
CA THR A 47 -6.63 2.93 0.98
C THR A 47 -5.69 3.25 -0.17
N GLY A 48 -6.22 3.27 -1.39
CA GLY A 48 -5.46 3.52 -2.63
C GLY A 48 -6.38 3.62 -3.83
N TYR A 49 -5.84 3.50 -5.04
CA TYR A 49 -6.67 3.54 -6.25
C TYR A 49 -7.80 2.52 -6.24
N VAL A 50 -7.57 1.31 -5.70
CA VAL A 50 -8.61 0.27 -5.60
C VAL A 50 -9.83 0.76 -4.81
N SER A 51 -9.64 1.61 -3.80
CA SER A 51 -10.74 2.20 -3.02
C SER A 51 -11.58 3.19 -3.83
N LEU A 52 -11.03 3.74 -4.92
CA LEU A 52 -11.69 4.68 -5.82
C LEU A 52 -12.40 3.98 -7.00
N PHE A 53 -12.34 2.65 -7.12
CA PHE A 53 -12.92 1.91 -8.24
C PHE A 53 -14.42 2.18 -8.44
N PRO A 54 -15.26 2.18 -7.39
CA PRO A 54 -16.66 2.54 -7.56
C PRO A 54 -16.87 3.92 -8.19
N PHE A 55 -15.98 4.88 -7.87
CA PHE A 55 -16.00 6.24 -8.42
C PHE A 55 -15.52 6.28 -9.88
N ILE A 56 -14.33 5.73 -10.19
CA ILE A 56 -13.77 5.76 -11.55
C ILE A 56 -14.46 4.81 -12.54
N LEU A 57 -15.46 4.06 -12.09
CA LEU A 57 -16.33 3.25 -12.96
C LEU A 57 -17.74 3.86 -13.07
N SER A 58 -17.98 5.03 -12.46
CA SER A 58 -19.29 5.69 -12.38
C SER A 58 -20.41 4.77 -11.89
N LEU A 59 -20.11 3.94 -10.89
CA LEU A 59 -21.10 3.04 -10.28
C LEU A 59 -21.88 3.72 -9.14
N ILE A 60 -21.51 4.94 -8.77
CA ILE A 60 -22.09 5.67 -7.65
C ILE A 60 -23.12 6.68 -8.19
N PRO A 61 -24.39 6.66 -7.73
CA PRO A 61 -25.38 7.68 -8.07
C PRO A 61 -24.95 9.08 -7.58
N PRO A 62 -25.31 10.16 -8.28
CA PRO A 62 -24.92 11.53 -7.92
C PRO A 62 -25.43 11.97 -6.54
N ASP A 63 -26.60 11.51 -6.13
CA ASP A 63 -27.23 11.87 -4.85
C ASP A 63 -26.79 10.96 -3.68
N SER A 64 -25.81 10.08 -3.90
CA SER A 64 -25.35 9.13 -2.88
C SER A 64 -24.33 9.76 -1.92
N TRP A 65 -24.51 9.56 -0.61
CA TRP A 65 -23.51 9.89 0.42
C TRP A 65 -22.15 9.19 0.20
N ILE A 66 -22.15 8.09 -0.56
CA ILE A 66 -20.92 7.37 -0.95
C ILE A 66 -20.08 8.25 -1.88
N LEU A 67 -20.70 9.05 -2.75
CA LEU A 67 -19.99 9.97 -3.64
C LEU A 67 -19.25 11.03 -2.82
N GLU A 68 -19.93 11.64 -1.85
CA GLU A 68 -19.34 12.59 -0.91
C GLU A 68 -18.11 11.99 -0.20
N SER A 69 -18.26 10.76 0.32
CA SER A 69 -17.14 10.04 0.97
C SER A 69 -15.95 9.79 0.03
N GLN A 70 -16.20 9.56 -1.27
CA GLN A 70 -15.14 9.40 -2.27
C GLN A 70 -14.45 10.73 -2.61
N LEU A 71 -15.22 11.82 -2.69
CA LEU A 71 -14.68 13.17 -2.92
C LEU A 71 -13.83 13.66 -1.74
N ASP A 72 -14.24 13.36 -0.51
CA ASP A 72 -13.45 13.59 0.70
C ASP A 72 -12.13 12.82 0.64
N LEU A 73 -12.19 11.54 0.25
CA LEU A 73 -11.00 10.73 0.12
C LEU A 73 -10.05 11.27 -0.97
N ILE A 74 -10.59 11.70 -2.11
CA ILE A 74 -9.82 12.29 -3.21
C ILE A 74 -9.15 13.58 -2.73
N SER A 75 -9.88 14.51 -2.11
CA SER A 75 -9.37 15.83 -1.71
C SER A 75 -8.40 15.80 -0.53
N ASN A 76 -8.29 14.67 0.18
CA ASN A 76 -7.46 14.55 1.38
C ASN A 76 -5.94 14.49 1.09
N ARG A 77 -5.25 15.59 1.43
CA ARG A 77 -3.79 15.76 1.31
C ARG A 77 -2.95 14.86 2.21
N SER A 78 -3.51 14.40 3.32
CA SER A 78 -2.81 13.51 4.26
C SER A 78 -2.81 12.05 3.79
N ILE A 79 -3.70 11.69 2.86
CA ILE A 79 -3.90 10.30 2.41
C ILE A 79 -3.37 10.11 0.99
N LEU A 80 -4.11 10.57 -0.03
CA LEU A 80 -3.81 10.30 -1.43
C LEU A 80 -3.28 11.51 -2.20
N TRP A 81 -3.75 12.72 -1.89
CA TRP A 81 -3.44 13.91 -2.66
C TRP A 81 -1.96 14.34 -2.53
N THR A 82 -1.41 14.85 -3.62
CA THR A 82 -0.06 15.43 -3.72
C THR A 82 -0.12 16.71 -4.55
N ASN A 83 0.97 17.47 -4.62
CA ASN A 83 1.06 18.64 -5.51
C ASN A 83 1.09 18.27 -7.00
N PHE A 84 1.24 16.98 -7.34
CA PHE A 84 1.26 16.50 -8.71
C PHE A 84 -0.08 15.89 -9.09
N ARG A 85 -0.42 14.72 -8.54
CA ARG A 85 -1.71 14.01 -8.69
C ARG A 85 -1.94 13.02 -7.54
N LEU A 86 -2.95 12.15 -7.61
CA LEU A 86 -3.19 11.13 -6.58
C LEU A 86 -2.18 9.99 -6.67
N ARG A 87 -1.66 9.57 -5.52
CA ARG A 87 -0.77 8.40 -5.37
C ARG A 87 -1.54 7.07 -5.43
N SER A 88 -0.88 5.99 -5.81
CA SER A 88 -1.54 4.67 -5.90
C SER A 88 -1.95 4.05 -4.58
N LEU A 89 -1.25 4.40 -3.49
CA LEU A 89 -1.48 3.88 -2.14
C LEU A 89 -1.27 5.00 -1.12
N SER A 90 -2.14 5.05 -0.11
CA SER A 90 -2.09 6.04 0.97
C SER A 90 -0.70 6.13 1.62
N LYS A 91 -0.28 7.37 1.91
CA LYS A 91 0.94 7.65 2.69
C LYS A 91 0.91 7.03 4.09
N THR A 92 -0.29 6.86 4.66
CA THR A 92 -0.48 6.28 6.00
C THR A 92 -0.47 4.75 6.00
N SER A 93 -0.42 4.10 4.84
CA SER A 93 -0.35 2.63 4.76
C SER A 93 1.01 2.11 5.24
N SER A 94 1.01 1.02 6.01
CA SER A 94 2.24 0.30 6.36
C SER A 94 3.03 -0.23 5.15
N MET A 95 2.35 -0.37 4.00
CA MET A 95 2.94 -0.83 2.75
C MET A 95 3.45 0.31 1.86
N TYR A 96 3.28 1.58 2.26
CA TYR A 96 3.70 2.73 1.47
C TYR A 96 5.21 2.70 1.21
N MET A 97 5.59 2.78 -0.07
CA MET A 97 6.96 2.69 -0.58
C MET A 97 7.76 1.45 -0.17
N LYS A 98 7.09 0.40 0.34
CA LYS A 98 7.75 -0.86 0.71
C LYS A 98 8.00 -1.74 -0.51
N ARG A 99 9.22 -2.27 -0.64
CA ARG A 99 9.58 -3.28 -1.65
C ARG A 99 8.84 -4.59 -1.38
N ASN A 100 8.58 -5.38 -2.43
CA ASN A 100 7.95 -6.69 -2.25
C ASN A 100 8.98 -7.77 -1.93
N THR A 101 10.13 -7.69 -2.60
CA THR A 101 11.33 -8.50 -2.39
C THR A 101 12.54 -7.56 -2.37
N GLU A 102 13.75 -8.11 -2.34
CA GLU A 102 14.97 -7.33 -2.52
C GLU A 102 14.99 -6.59 -3.86
N HIS A 103 14.61 -7.29 -4.92
CA HIS A 103 14.73 -6.81 -6.29
C HIS A 103 13.49 -6.10 -6.81
N ASP A 104 12.32 -6.27 -6.17
CA ASP A 104 11.05 -5.67 -6.61
C ASP A 104 10.76 -4.33 -5.92
N PRO A 105 10.99 -3.18 -6.58
CA PRO A 105 10.67 -1.87 -6.02
C PRO A 105 9.14 -1.67 -5.88
N PRO A 106 8.71 -0.69 -5.06
CA PRO A 106 7.29 -0.37 -4.91
C PRO A 106 6.68 0.19 -6.19
N TYR A 107 5.81 -0.58 -6.87
CA TYR A 107 5.18 -0.17 -8.13
C TYR A 107 3.79 0.45 -7.93
N TRP A 108 2.88 -0.28 -7.28
CA TRP A 108 1.53 0.19 -6.90
C TRP A 108 1.44 0.63 -5.44
N ARG A 109 2.58 0.84 -4.77
CA ARG A 109 2.66 1.16 -3.33
C ARG A 109 3.00 2.63 -3.05
N GLY A 110 2.65 3.55 -3.93
CA GLY A 110 2.92 4.97 -3.75
C GLY A 110 3.11 5.76 -5.05
N PRO A 111 3.73 5.22 -6.11
CA PRO A 111 3.86 5.94 -7.37
C PRO A 111 2.54 6.44 -7.95
N ILE A 112 2.63 7.52 -8.74
CA ILE A 112 1.49 8.16 -9.39
C ILE A 112 1.35 7.59 -10.80
N TRP A 113 0.13 7.15 -11.13
CA TRP A 113 -0.18 6.57 -12.43
C TRP A 113 -1.07 7.49 -13.25
N THR A 114 -0.58 7.95 -14.40
CA THR A 114 -1.33 8.84 -15.29
C THR A 114 -2.65 8.24 -15.77
N PRO A 115 -2.74 6.96 -16.19
CA PRO A 115 -4.01 6.40 -16.65
C PRO A 115 -5.11 6.44 -15.59
N LEU A 116 -4.79 6.10 -14.34
CA LEU A 116 -5.77 6.12 -13.24
C LEU A 116 -6.17 7.56 -12.89
N ASN A 117 -5.21 8.49 -12.86
CA ASN A 117 -5.54 9.90 -12.61
C ASN A 117 -6.35 10.53 -13.75
N TYR A 118 -6.13 10.11 -14.99
CA TYR A 118 -6.96 10.54 -16.12
C TYR A 118 -8.41 10.11 -15.91
N LEU A 119 -8.65 8.86 -15.51
CA LEU A 119 -10.00 8.39 -15.22
C LEU A 119 -10.62 9.19 -14.08
N ILE A 120 -9.90 9.41 -12.97
CA ILE A 120 -10.40 10.18 -11.83
C ILE A 120 -10.85 11.58 -12.25
N VAL A 121 -10.03 12.30 -13.02
CA VAL A 121 -10.40 13.64 -13.53
C VAL A 121 -11.58 13.57 -14.49
N SER A 122 -11.61 12.57 -15.38
CA SER A 122 -12.72 12.37 -16.32
C SER A 122 -14.05 12.16 -15.61
N TYR A 123 -14.06 11.37 -14.53
CA TYR A 123 -15.28 11.11 -13.76
C TYR A 123 -15.64 12.26 -12.82
N LEU A 124 -14.66 13.03 -12.30
CA LEU A 124 -14.97 14.30 -11.63
C LEU A 124 -15.72 15.23 -12.59
N HIS A 125 -15.25 15.36 -13.83
CA HIS A 125 -15.90 16.16 -14.85
C HIS A 125 -17.28 15.61 -15.25
N HIS A 126 -17.46 14.29 -15.29
CA HIS A 126 -18.76 13.66 -15.54
C HIS A 126 -19.81 14.09 -14.49
N TYR A 127 -19.49 14.04 -13.20
CA TYR A 127 -20.43 14.44 -12.15
C TYR A 127 -20.78 15.94 -12.17
N THR A 128 -19.94 16.79 -12.75
CA THR A 128 -20.26 18.23 -12.89
C THR A 128 -21.26 18.54 -14.00
N GLN A 129 -21.39 17.69 -15.02
CA GLN A 129 -22.24 17.96 -16.18
C GLN A 129 -23.71 17.58 -15.97
N GLY A 130 -24.04 17.00 -14.82
CA GLY A 130 -25.34 16.39 -14.58
C GLY A 130 -25.49 15.13 -15.43
N THR A 131 -25.59 13.98 -14.77
CA THR A 131 -26.07 12.77 -15.44
C THR A 131 -27.46 13.05 -16.01
N LYS A 132 -27.60 13.00 -17.34
CA LYS A 132 -28.91 12.91 -17.98
C LYS A 132 -29.63 11.64 -17.55
#